data_AF-A0A0G1T425-F1
#
_entry.id   AF-A0A0G1T425-F1
#
_cell.length_a   1.000
_cell.length_b   1.000
_cell.length_c   1.000
_cell.angle_alpha   90.00
_cell.angle_beta   90.00
_cell.angle_gamma   90.00
#
_symmetry.space_group_name_H-M   'P 1'
#
loop_
_entity.id
_entity.type
_entity.pdbx_description
1 polymer ?
#
loop_
_entity_poly.entity_id
_entity_poly.type
_entity_poly.pdbx_seq_one_letter_code
_entity_poly.pdbx_strand_id
1 'polypeptide(L)'
;MAKKEKDNKEIKPAATGRVENREISNELQESYLDYAMSVIISRALPDVRDGLKPVHRRILWTMREAGLTHGAKFRKSATVVGDVLGKYHPHGDVAVYDALVRMTQDFSLRYPLVEGQGNFGCFTKDTKVKLTDGRDLSFGELIEEHQQGKKNYTYTVNGTGLISIAEIKNPRLTIKSAGLVRVVLDNGQEIRCTPNHRFMLRDGCYKEARDLRPQESLMPLYERLSTKTEALK
;
A
#
# COMPACT_ATOMS: atom_id res chain seq x y z
N MET A 1 51.72 -48.66 7.55
CA MET A 1 50.68 -47.82 6.92
C MET A 1 49.38 -48.62 6.89
N ALA A 2 48.44 -48.34 7.78
CA ALA A 2 47.14 -49.03 7.83
C ALA A 2 46.03 -48.02 7.51
N LYS A 3 45.34 -48.21 6.38
CA LYS A 3 44.14 -47.45 6.01
C LYS A 3 43.02 -47.83 6.99
N LYS A 4 42.55 -46.88 7.79
CA LYS A 4 41.30 -47.02 8.54
C LYS A 4 40.14 -46.81 7.59
N GLU A 5 39.41 -47.88 7.28
CA GLU A 5 38.06 -47.80 6.72
C GLU A 5 37.16 -47.12 7.75
N LYS A 6 36.46 -46.07 7.32
CA LYS A 6 35.42 -45.43 8.13
C LYS A 6 34.13 -46.22 7.93
N ASP A 7 33.77 -47.00 8.94
CA ASP A 7 32.44 -47.60 9.08
C ASP A 7 31.37 -46.50 9.04
N ASN A 8 30.69 -46.38 7.91
CA ASN A 8 29.51 -45.55 7.77
C ASN A 8 28.32 -46.34 8.31
N LYS A 9 28.09 -46.28 9.62
CA LYS A 9 26.92 -46.92 10.25
C LYS A 9 25.65 -46.24 9.77
N GLU A 10 24.89 -46.92 8.91
CA GLU A 10 23.54 -46.55 8.56
C GLU A 10 22.67 -46.46 9.82
N ILE A 11 22.23 -45.24 10.13
CA ILE A 11 21.26 -44.98 11.18
C ILE A 11 19.89 -45.38 10.64
N LYS A 12 19.38 -46.54 11.05
CA LYS A 12 18.00 -46.96 10.72
C LYS A 12 17.00 -46.11 11.52
N PRO A 13 16.15 -45.29 10.87
CA PRO A 13 15.15 -44.53 11.59
C PRO A 13 14.07 -45.49 12.14
N ALA A 14 13.61 -45.19 13.36
CA ALA A 14 12.56 -45.94 14.04
C ALA A 14 11.26 -45.93 13.22
N ALA A 15 10.61 -47.08 13.15
CA ALA A 15 9.43 -47.32 12.34
C ALA A 15 8.19 -46.58 12.86
N THR A 16 7.98 -45.37 12.38
CA THR A 16 6.66 -44.70 12.36
C THR A 16 6.56 -43.89 11.07
N GLY A 17 6.04 -44.52 10.01
CA GLY A 17 5.80 -43.89 8.70
C GLY A 17 6.56 -44.56 7.56
N ARG A 18 5.95 -44.59 6.37
CA ARG A 18 6.59 -45.05 5.14
C ARG A 18 7.60 -43.98 4.73
N VAL A 19 8.89 -44.24 4.97
CA VAL A 19 9.97 -43.31 4.59
C VAL A 19 10.33 -43.57 3.13
N GLU A 20 9.99 -42.64 2.25
CA GLU A 20 10.40 -42.67 0.85
C GLU A 20 11.65 -41.78 0.69
N ASN A 21 12.73 -42.38 0.17
CA ASN A 21 13.93 -41.62 -0.16
C ASN A 21 13.63 -40.74 -1.37
N ARG A 22 13.82 -39.42 -1.23
CA ARG A 22 13.64 -38.43 -2.28
C ARG A 22 14.92 -37.64 -2.49
N GLU A 23 15.27 -37.41 -3.75
CA GLU A 23 16.42 -36.58 -4.09
C GLU A 23 16.12 -35.11 -3.80
N ILE A 24 17.03 -34.43 -3.07
CA ILE A 24 16.85 -33.02 -2.67
C ILE A 24 16.66 -32.12 -3.89
N SER A 25 17.40 -32.38 -4.98
CA SER A 25 17.30 -31.61 -6.22
C SER A 25 15.88 -31.62 -6.79
N ASN A 26 15.25 -32.80 -6.83
CA ASN A 26 13.90 -32.98 -7.37
C ASN A 26 12.84 -32.39 -6.43
N GLU A 27 12.97 -32.62 -5.12
CA GLU A 27 12.07 -32.04 -4.11
C GLU A 27 12.10 -30.51 -4.15
N LEU A 28 13.29 -29.92 -4.24
CA LEU A 28 13.47 -28.48 -4.27
C LEU A 28 12.88 -27.86 -5.54
N GLN A 29 13.02 -28.52 -6.69
CA GLN A 29 12.41 -28.08 -7.95
C GLN A 29 10.88 -28.12 -7.87
N GLU A 30 10.30 -29.23 -7.43
CA GLU A 30 8.85 -29.39 -7.29
C GLU A 30 8.26 -28.39 -6.30
N SER A 31 8.81 -28.33 -5.08
CA SER A 31 8.37 -27.41 -4.04
C SER A 31 8.46 -25.94 -4.49
N TYR A 32 9.52 -25.58 -5.23
CA TYR A 32 9.65 -24.24 -5.79
C TYR A 32 8.58 -23.95 -6.84
N LEU A 33 8.32 -24.90 -7.75
CA LEU A 33 7.32 -24.74 -8.81
C LEU A 33 5.91 -24.59 -8.23
N ASP A 34 5.56 -25.43 -7.26
CA ASP A 34 4.26 -25.41 -6.59
C ASP A 34 4.03 -24.10 -5.85
N TYR A 35 5.05 -23.64 -5.11
CA TYR A 35 4.98 -22.35 -4.45
C TYR A 35 4.83 -21.20 -5.46
N ALA A 36 5.66 -21.17 -6.50
CA ALA A 36 5.61 -20.14 -7.53
C ALA A 36 4.24 -20.08 -8.22
N MET A 37 3.71 -21.23 -8.62
CA MET A 37 2.40 -21.33 -9.26
C MET A 37 1.27 -20.88 -8.32
N SER A 38 1.33 -21.27 -7.04
CA SER A 38 0.36 -20.83 -6.03
C SER A 38 0.38 -19.30 -5.85
N VAL A 39 1.56 -18.67 -5.89
CA VAL A 39 1.71 -17.22 -5.76
C VAL A 39 1.12 -16.49 -6.96
N ILE A 40 1.41 -16.98 -8.17
CA ILE A 40 0.93 -16.38 -9.43
C ILE A 40 -0.60 -16.38 -9.45
N ILE A 41 -1.22 -17.54 -9.19
CA ILE A 41 -2.66 -17.74 -9.32
C ILE A 41 -3.43 -17.13 -8.13
N SER A 42 -2.96 -17.35 -6.91
CA SER A 42 -3.75 -17.06 -5.70
C SER A 42 -3.41 -15.72 -5.03
N ARG A 43 -2.42 -14.97 -5.52
CA ARG A 43 -2.01 -13.69 -4.91
C ARG A 43 -1.71 -12.60 -5.93
N ALA A 44 -0.85 -12.88 -6.90
CA ALA A 44 -0.22 -11.85 -7.70
C ALA A 44 -1.13 -11.32 -8.81
N LEU A 45 -1.72 -12.21 -9.61
CA LEU A 45 -2.51 -11.83 -10.78
C LEU A 45 -3.99 -11.57 -10.44
N PRO A 46 -4.59 -10.51 -10.98
CA PRO A 46 -6.02 -10.32 -10.93
C PRO A 46 -6.75 -11.25 -11.91
N ASP A 47 -8.03 -11.53 -11.64
CA ASP A 47 -8.89 -12.24 -12.59
C ASP A 47 -9.34 -11.27 -13.70
N VAL A 48 -9.42 -11.74 -14.95
CA VAL A 48 -9.82 -10.91 -16.10
C VAL A 48 -11.26 -10.42 -16.01
N ARG A 49 -12.13 -11.14 -15.30
CA ARG A 49 -13.56 -10.83 -15.22
C ARG A 49 -13.87 -9.62 -14.35
N ASP A 50 -13.11 -9.45 -13.27
CA ASP A 50 -13.34 -8.39 -12.28
C ASP A 50 -12.14 -7.45 -12.08
N GLY A 51 -10.95 -7.81 -12.59
CA GLY A 51 -9.72 -7.05 -12.38
C GLY A 51 -9.23 -7.08 -10.94
N LEU A 52 -9.76 -7.97 -10.09
CA LEU A 52 -9.47 -8.02 -8.66
C LEU A 52 -8.53 -9.16 -8.31
N LYS A 53 -7.56 -8.86 -7.44
CA LYS A 53 -6.76 -9.89 -6.76
C LYS A 53 -7.62 -10.65 -5.75
N PRO A 54 -7.27 -11.90 -5.40
CA PRO A 54 -8.05 -12.70 -4.45
C PRO A 54 -8.30 -12.02 -3.09
N VAL A 55 -7.34 -11.22 -2.59
CA VAL A 55 -7.52 -10.46 -1.34
C VAL A 55 -8.62 -9.39 -1.45
N HIS A 56 -8.68 -8.64 -2.55
CA HIS A 56 -9.72 -7.63 -2.77
C HIS A 56 -11.10 -8.27 -2.82
N ARG A 57 -11.23 -9.40 -3.54
CA ARG A 57 -12.49 -10.13 -3.67
C ARG A 57 -13.00 -10.63 -2.32
N ARG A 58 -12.12 -11.20 -1.50
CA ARG A 58 -12.46 -11.66 -0.14
C ARG A 58 -12.95 -10.51 0.73
N ILE A 59 -12.29 -9.36 0.71
CA ILE A 59 -12.69 -8.18 1.47
C ILE A 59 -14.08 -7.69 1.04
N LEU A 60 -14.28 -7.43 -0.25
CA LEU A 60 -15.54 -6.90 -0.76
C LEU A 60 -16.70 -7.88 -0.55
N TRP A 61 -16.44 -9.18 -0.69
CA TRP A 61 -17.43 -10.22 -0.41
C TRP A 61 -17.84 -10.23 1.07
N THR A 62 -16.87 -10.23 1.98
CA THR A 62 -17.16 -10.15 3.42
C THR A 62 -17.93 -8.89 3.78
N MET A 63 -17.58 -7.74 3.21
CA MET A 63 -18.30 -6.49 3.42
C MET A 63 -19.75 -6.57 2.93
N ARG A 64 -19.98 -7.20 1.77
CA ARG A 64 -21.32 -7.47 1.24
C ARG A 64 -22.12 -8.38 2.16
N GLU A 65 -21.53 -9.47 2.65
CA GLU A 65 -22.20 -10.38 3.59
C GLU A 65 -22.52 -9.72 4.93
N ALA A 66 -21.65 -8.81 5.40
CA ALA A 66 -21.87 -8.03 6.60
C ALA A 66 -22.90 -6.90 6.43
N GLY A 67 -23.46 -6.73 5.23
CA GLY A 67 -24.44 -5.68 4.91
C GLY A 67 -23.85 -4.27 4.85
N LEU A 68 -22.54 -4.14 4.65
CA LEU A 68 -21.83 -2.86 4.54
C LEU A 68 -22.00 -2.26 3.14
N THR A 69 -23.23 -1.88 2.83
CA THR A 69 -23.58 -1.13 1.61
C THR A 69 -23.33 0.37 1.81
N HIS A 70 -23.41 1.16 0.74
CA HIS A 70 -23.15 2.61 0.79
C HIS A 70 -24.05 3.38 1.78
N GLY A 71 -25.24 2.86 2.11
CA GLY A 71 -26.17 3.47 3.06
C GLY A 71 -25.99 2.97 4.50
N ALA A 72 -25.12 1.99 4.73
CA ALA A 72 -24.88 1.42 6.04
C ALA A 72 -24.01 2.33 6.91
N LYS A 73 -24.14 2.22 8.24
CA LYS A 73 -23.25 2.92 9.17
C LYS A 73 -21.83 2.36 9.08
N PHE A 74 -20.84 3.24 9.17
CA PHE A 74 -19.43 2.85 9.24
C PHE A 74 -19.18 1.86 10.38
N ARG A 75 -18.41 0.81 10.10
CA ARG A 75 -17.89 -0.15 11.09
C ARG A 75 -16.38 -0.04 11.20
N LYS A 76 -15.85 -0.48 12.34
CA LYS A 76 -14.41 -0.53 12.57
C LYS A 76 -13.77 -1.48 11.56
N SER A 77 -12.69 -1.03 10.91
CA SER A 77 -11.94 -1.85 9.94
C SER A 77 -11.45 -3.17 10.54
N ALA A 78 -11.10 -3.19 11.83
CA ALA A 78 -10.69 -4.40 12.55
C ALA A 78 -11.77 -5.50 12.54
N THR A 79 -13.06 -5.13 12.58
CA THR A 79 -14.16 -6.09 12.50
C THR A 79 -14.20 -6.75 11.11
N VAL A 80 -14.11 -5.94 10.04
CA VAL A 80 -14.09 -6.45 8.66
C VAL A 80 -12.87 -7.33 8.42
N VAL A 81 -11.68 -6.90 8.88
CA VAL A 81 -10.45 -7.70 8.78
C VAL A 81 -10.60 -9.03 9.52
N GLY A 82 -11.12 -9.01 10.75
CA GLY A 82 -11.38 -10.22 11.52
C GLY A 82 -12.33 -11.20 10.81
N ASP A 83 -13.42 -10.69 10.24
CA ASP A 83 -14.39 -11.51 9.50
C ASP A 83 -13.77 -12.11 8.22
N VAL A 84 -12.92 -11.35 7.51
CA VAL A 84 -12.21 -11.83 6.32
C VAL A 84 -11.26 -12.97 6.68
N LEU A 85 -10.52 -12.83 7.79
CA LEU A 85 -9.60 -13.85 8.27
C LEU A 85 -10.33 -15.12 8.70
N GLY A 86 -11.40 -14.97 9.49
CA GLY A 86 -12.16 -16.09 10.02
C GLY A 86 -12.89 -16.90 8.94
N LYS A 87 -13.30 -16.26 7.84
CA LYS A 87 -14.11 -16.92 6.80
C LYS A 87 -13.33 -17.33 5.56
N TYR A 88 -12.44 -16.46 5.06
CA TYR A 88 -11.97 -16.58 3.67
C TYR A 88 -10.45 -16.41 3.48
N HIS A 89 -9.72 -15.86 4.46
CA HIS A 89 -8.32 -15.49 4.28
C HIS A 89 -7.41 -16.12 5.36
N PRO A 90 -6.76 -17.26 5.10
CA PRO A 90 -5.95 -17.98 6.07
C PRO A 90 -4.51 -17.42 6.19
N HIS A 91 -4.33 -16.11 6.03
CA HIS A 91 -3.03 -15.44 6.09
C HIS A 91 -3.08 -14.25 7.06
N GLY A 92 -1.98 -13.50 7.18
CA GLY A 92 -1.87 -12.40 8.14
C GLY A 92 -2.92 -11.30 7.95
N ASP A 93 -3.34 -10.71 9.07
CA ASP A 93 -4.26 -9.58 9.16
C ASP A 93 -3.72 -8.32 8.49
N VAL A 94 -2.40 -8.08 8.60
CA VAL A 94 -1.71 -6.93 8.01
C VAL A 94 -1.95 -6.82 6.51
N ALA A 95 -1.83 -7.93 5.77
CA ALA A 95 -2.01 -7.93 4.32
C ALA A 95 -3.44 -7.59 3.89
N VAL A 96 -4.43 -8.04 4.68
CA VAL A 96 -5.86 -7.75 4.45
C VAL A 96 -6.14 -6.28 4.76
N TYR A 97 -5.63 -5.78 5.88
CA TYR A 97 -5.80 -4.38 6.28
C TYR A 97 -5.18 -3.43 5.26
N ASP A 98 -3.97 -3.71 4.78
CA ASP A 98 -3.30 -2.90 3.76
C ASP A 98 -4.08 -2.83 2.46
N ALA A 99 -4.63 -3.96 2.02
CA ALA A 99 -5.48 -4.01 0.84
C ALA A 99 -6.77 -3.21 1.04
N LEU A 100 -7.40 -3.29 2.22
CA LEU A 100 -8.58 -2.51 2.58
C LEU A 100 -8.31 -1.00 2.58
N VAL A 101 -7.20 -0.58 3.22
CA VAL A 101 -6.76 0.82 3.24
C VAL A 101 -6.52 1.32 1.82
N ARG A 102 -5.83 0.56 0.97
CA ARG A 102 -5.57 0.96 -0.42
C ARG A 102 -6.86 1.09 -1.24
N MET A 103 -7.84 0.22 -1.01
CA MET A 103 -9.16 0.32 -1.65
C MET A 103 -9.98 1.53 -1.21
N THR A 104 -9.59 2.17 -0.10
CA THR A 104 -10.21 3.36 0.48
C THR A 104 -9.55 4.66 0.04
N GLN A 105 -8.29 4.62 -0.38
CA GLN A 105 -7.51 5.79 -0.76
C GLN A 105 -7.86 6.27 -2.18
N ASP A 106 -8.50 7.44 -2.26
CA ASP A 106 -8.85 8.15 -3.50
C ASP A 106 -7.65 8.59 -4.34
N PHE A 107 -6.51 8.85 -3.70
CA PHE A 107 -5.25 9.13 -4.40
C PHE A 107 -4.53 7.88 -4.92
N SER A 108 -4.85 6.68 -4.40
CA SER A 108 -4.23 5.41 -4.84
C SER A 108 -5.04 4.71 -5.93
N LEU A 109 -6.35 4.92 -5.96
CA LEU A 109 -7.26 4.33 -6.93
C LEU A 109 -8.13 5.42 -7.57
N ARG A 110 -8.21 5.40 -8.90
CA ARG A 110 -9.10 6.30 -9.65
C ARG A 110 -10.57 6.18 -9.21
N TYR A 111 -11.00 4.96 -8.87
CA TYR A 111 -12.33 4.68 -8.35
C TYR A 111 -12.19 3.82 -7.08
N PRO A 112 -12.25 4.44 -5.88
CA PRO A 112 -12.25 3.72 -4.63
C PRO A 112 -13.42 2.73 -4.55
N LEU A 113 -13.15 1.55 -4.02
CA LEU A 113 -14.15 0.48 -3.87
C LEU A 113 -14.74 0.44 -2.46
N VAL A 114 -14.07 1.10 -1.51
CA VAL A 114 -14.45 1.13 -0.10
C VAL A 114 -14.49 2.59 0.36
N GLU A 115 -15.54 2.97 1.07
CA GLU A 115 -15.60 4.27 1.74
C GLU A 115 -15.19 4.10 3.20
N GLY A 116 -14.27 4.95 3.67
CA GLY A 116 -13.74 4.88 5.02
C GLY A 116 -13.86 6.21 5.74
N GLN A 117 -14.21 6.14 7.02
CA GLN A 117 -14.22 7.28 7.93
C GLN A 117 -13.01 7.18 8.87
N GLY A 118 -12.05 8.10 8.75
CA GLY A 118 -10.85 8.10 9.59
C GLY A 118 -9.61 8.58 8.86
N ASN A 119 -8.44 8.17 9.33
CA ASN A 119 -7.16 8.48 8.70
C ASN A 119 -6.67 7.28 7.87
N PHE A 120 -6.57 7.46 6.56
CA PHE A 120 -6.05 6.46 5.63
C PHE A 120 -4.77 6.92 4.91
N GLY A 121 -4.00 7.85 5.52
CA GLY A 121 -2.71 8.35 5.04
C GLY A 121 -2.45 9.78 5.53
N CYS A 122 -1.23 10.07 6.03
CA CYS A 122 -0.92 11.37 6.65
C CYS A 122 0.45 11.91 6.23
N PHE A 123 0.51 13.21 5.91
CA PHE A 123 1.73 14.02 5.82
C PHE A 123 1.93 14.83 7.11
N THR A 124 3.09 15.48 7.29
CA THR A 124 3.33 16.31 8.49
C THR A 124 2.54 17.62 8.44
N LYS A 125 2.32 18.23 9.63
CA LYS A 125 1.66 19.55 9.76
C LYS A 125 2.36 20.62 8.90
N ASP A 126 3.67 20.53 8.83
CA ASP A 126 4.61 21.41 8.14
C ASP A 126 4.74 21.14 6.63
N THR A 127 4.11 20.08 6.11
CA THR A 127 4.08 19.83 4.67
C THR A 127 3.25 20.91 3.98
N LYS A 128 3.86 21.60 3.00
CA LYS A 128 3.23 22.69 2.24
C LYS A 128 2.46 22.16 1.04
N VAL A 129 1.31 22.77 0.78
CA VAL A 129 0.45 22.53 -0.37
C VAL A 129 0.40 23.81 -1.19
N LYS A 130 0.72 23.70 -2.48
CA LYS A 130 0.56 24.80 -3.43
C LYS A 130 -0.92 25.01 -3.72
N LEU A 131 -1.38 26.23 -3.50
CA LEU A 131 -2.75 26.64 -3.80
C LEU A 131 -2.84 27.27 -5.18
N THR A 132 -4.06 27.30 -5.70
CA THR A 132 -4.38 27.91 -6.99
C THR A 132 -4.19 29.44 -7.01
N ASP A 133 -4.23 30.08 -5.85
CA ASP A 133 -3.98 31.52 -5.68
C ASP A 133 -2.49 31.89 -5.59
N GLY A 134 -1.60 30.90 -5.75
CA GLY A 134 -0.15 31.09 -5.70
C GLY A 134 0.44 31.11 -4.29
N ARG A 135 -0.37 30.88 -3.24
CA ARG A 135 0.12 30.72 -1.87
C ARG A 135 0.57 29.28 -1.61
N ASP A 136 1.61 29.13 -0.81
CA ASP A 136 2.09 27.84 -0.30
C ASP A 136 1.74 27.74 1.18
N LEU A 137 0.66 27.02 1.51
CA LEU A 137 0.22 26.84 2.90
C LEU A 137 0.60 25.46 3.42
N SER A 138 1.14 25.41 4.63
CA SER A 138 1.30 24.17 5.38
C SER A 138 -0.06 23.55 5.73
N PHE A 139 -0.11 22.23 5.95
CA PHE A 139 -1.32 21.59 6.49
C PHE A 139 -1.79 22.24 7.79
N GLY A 140 -0.87 22.73 8.62
CA GLY A 140 -1.18 23.51 9.81
C GLY A 140 -2.00 24.77 9.51
N GLU A 141 -1.49 25.59 8.61
CA GLU A 141 -2.17 26.83 8.18
C GLU A 141 -3.49 26.53 7.46
N LEU A 142 -3.54 25.45 6.65
CA LEU A 142 -4.79 25.01 6.02
C LEU A 142 -5.87 24.62 7.03
N ILE A 143 -5.49 23.98 8.14
CA ILE A 143 -6.42 23.64 9.22
C ILE A 143 -6.94 24.92 9.89
N GLU A 144 -6.05 25.87 10.18
CA GLU A 144 -6.41 27.15 10.81
C GLU A 144 -7.34 27.97 9.89
N GLU A 145 -7.01 28.09 8.60
CA GLU A 145 -7.86 28.76 7.63
C GLU A 145 -9.21 28.05 7.44
N HIS A 146 -9.23 26.71 7.46
CA HIS A 146 -10.48 25.95 7.36
C HIS A 146 -11.37 26.14 8.60
N GLN A 147 -10.79 26.23 9.80
CA GLN A 147 -11.52 26.55 11.03
C GLN A 147 -12.13 27.97 11.01
N GLN A 148 -11.48 28.90 10.30
CA GLN A 148 -12.01 30.24 10.03
C GLN A 148 -13.07 30.26 8.92
N GLY A 149 -13.42 29.10 8.34
CA GLY A 149 -14.41 28.98 7.27
C GLY A 149 -13.88 29.32 5.88
N LYS A 150 -12.56 29.50 5.72
CA LYS A 150 -11.94 29.80 4.44
C LYS A 150 -11.80 28.54 3.60
N LYS A 151 -12.22 28.64 2.33
CA LYS A 151 -12.11 27.57 1.35
C LYS A 151 -10.81 27.72 0.57
N ASN A 152 -10.00 26.67 0.58
CA ASN A 152 -8.73 26.62 -0.12
C ASN A 152 -8.82 25.66 -1.30
N TYR A 153 -8.20 26.02 -2.42
CA TYR A 153 -8.30 25.28 -3.69
C TYR A 153 -6.91 24.89 -4.19
N THR A 154 -6.76 23.65 -4.63
CA THR A 154 -5.52 23.08 -5.17
C THR A 154 -5.72 22.55 -6.59
N TYR A 155 -4.63 22.30 -7.30
CA TYR A 155 -4.65 21.66 -8.60
C TYR A 155 -4.76 20.14 -8.43
N THR A 156 -5.67 19.53 -9.17
CA THR A 156 -5.84 18.07 -9.24
C THR A 156 -6.01 17.63 -10.68
N VAL A 157 -5.68 16.38 -10.98
CA VAL A 157 -5.95 15.81 -12.31
C VAL A 157 -7.33 15.18 -12.30
N ASN A 158 -8.23 15.67 -13.15
CA ASN A 158 -9.59 15.15 -13.24
C ASN A 158 -9.63 13.78 -13.94
N GLY A 159 -10.83 13.18 -13.98
CA GLY A 159 -11.04 11.89 -14.62
C GLY A 159 -10.64 11.82 -16.11
N THR A 160 -10.43 12.95 -16.80
CA THR A 160 -9.98 12.98 -18.19
C THR A 160 -8.47 13.17 -18.34
N GLY A 161 -7.71 13.23 -17.24
CA GLY A 161 -6.27 13.49 -17.28
C GLY A 161 -5.91 14.97 -17.40
N LEU A 162 -6.89 15.88 -17.30
CA LEU A 162 -6.69 17.32 -17.39
C LEU A 162 -6.52 17.92 -16.00
N ILE A 163 -5.67 18.94 -15.91
CA ILE A 163 -5.52 19.73 -14.68
C ILE A 163 -6.82 20.48 -14.43
N SER A 164 -7.34 20.33 -13.22
CA SER A 164 -8.59 20.91 -12.73
C SER A 164 -8.37 21.48 -11.34
N ILE A 165 -9.25 22.38 -10.92
CA ILE A 165 -9.18 22.99 -9.60
C ILE A 165 -10.15 22.25 -8.68
N ALA A 166 -9.67 21.81 -7.52
CA ALA A 166 -10.48 21.15 -6.50
C ALA A 166 -10.33 21.82 -5.13
N GLU A 167 -11.42 21.83 -4.37
CA GLU A 167 -11.44 22.31 -3.00
C GLU A 167 -10.73 21.31 -2.07
N ILE A 168 -9.86 21.83 -1.19
CA ILE A 168 -9.25 21.05 -0.10
C ILE A 168 -10.34 20.82 0.96
N LYS A 169 -10.81 19.58 1.03
CA LYS A 169 -11.88 19.18 1.97
C LYS A 169 -11.30 18.70 3.29
N ASN A 170 -11.85 19.18 4.39
CA ASN A 170 -11.62 18.68 5.75
C ASN A 170 -10.14 18.50 6.15
N PRO A 171 -9.26 19.52 5.98
CA PRO A 171 -7.91 19.45 6.53
C PRO A 171 -7.99 19.27 8.04
N ARG A 172 -7.32 18.24 8.58
CA ARG A 172 -7.37 17.92 10.02
C ARG A 172 -6.03 17.39 10.52
N LEU A 173 -5.69 17.75 11.75
CA LEU A 173 -4.56 17.15 12.46
C LEU A 173 -5.03 15.85 13.12
N THR A 174 -4.49 14.72 12.69
CA THR A 174 -4.94 13.40 13.16
C THR A 174 -4.11 12.83 14.31
N ILE A 175 -2.81 13.15 14.39
CA ILE A 175 -1.90 12.61 15.41
C ILE A 175 -1.04 13.76 15.96
N LYS A 176 -0.89 13.81 17.28
CA LYS A 176 0.06 14.70 17.97
C LYS A 176 1.27 13.88 18.41
N SER A 177 2.49 14.34 18.11
CA SER A 177 3.75 13.69 18.49
C SER A 177 4.00 12.29 17.89
N ALA A 178 3.91 12.17 16.56
CA ALA A 178 4.32 10.95 15.85
C ALA A 178 5.84 10.92 15.64
N GLY A 179 6.45 9.72 15.66
CA GLY A 179 7.79 9.54 15.10
C GLY A 179 7.78 9.94 13.62
N LEU A 180 8.85 10.59 13.15
CA LEU A 180 8.96 11.08 11.78
C LEU A 180 10.15 10.45 11.07
N VAL A 181 9.98 10.21 9.78
CA VAL A 181 11.06 9.86 8.86
C VAL A 181 11.28 11.04 7.93
N ARG A 182 12.56 11.40 7.73
CA ARG A 182 12.97 12.41 6.77
C ARG A 182 13.54 11.71 5.54
N VAL A 183 12.89 11.92 4.40
CA VAL A 183 13.31 11.42 3.08
C VAL A 183 13.95 12.58 2.33
N VAL A 184 15.18 12.40 1.87
CA VAL A 184 15.91 13.38 1.06
C VAL A 184 15.90 12.89 -0.39
N LEU A 185 15.38 13.71 -1.30
CA LEU A 185 15.31 13.42 -2.72
C LEU A 185 16.64 13.76 -3.42
N ASP A 186 16.81 13.23 -4.63
CA ASP A 186 17.95 13.49 -5.52
C ASP A 186 18.10 14.97 -5.89
N ASN A 187 16.98 15.69 -5.95
CA ASN A 187 16.92 17.13 -6.19
C ASN A 187 17.20 17.99 -4.94
N GLY A 188 17.57 17.38 -3.82
CA GLY A 188 17.86 18.06 -2.55
C GLY A 188 16.63 18.47 -1.72
N GLN A 189 15.41 18.19 -2.19
CA GLN A 189 14.20 18.44 -1.41
C GLN A 189 14.08 17.44 -0.26
N GLU A 190 13.58 17.92 0.89
CA GLU A 190 13.32 17.10 2.06
C GLU A 190 11.81 16.91 2.26
N ILE A 191 11.37 15.66 2.41
CA ILE A 191 10.00 15.32 2.78
C ILE A 191 10.02 14.70 4.18
N ARG A 192 9.30 15.32 5.12
CA ARG A 192 9.09 14.77 6.47
C ARG A 192 7.73 14.11 6.51
N CYS A 193 7.67 12.86 6.93
CA CYS A 193 6.43 12.08 6.95
C CYS A 193 6.43 11.08 8.10
N THR A 194 5.27 10.48 8.35
CA THR A 194 5.15 9.39 9.32
C THR A 194 5.81 8.12 8.77
N PRO A 195 6.38 7.23 9.60
CA PRO A 195 7.09 6.03 9.15
C PRO A 195 6.26 5.11 8.24
N ASN A 196 4.93 5.09 8.42
CA ASN A 196 3.98 4.33 7.62
C ASN A 196 3.47 5.06 6.37
N HIS A 197 3.97 6.27 6.10
CA HIS A 197 3.62 6.99 4.87
C HIS A 197 4.14 6.24 3.66
N ARG A 198 3.28 5.94 2.68
CA ARG A 198 3.67 5.16 1.51
C ARG A 198 4.02 6.06 0.34
N PHE A 199 5.26 5.99 -0.12
CA PHE A 199 5.70 6.61 -1.36
C PHE A 199 5.51 5.66 -2.54
N MET A 200 5.04 6.20 -3.65
CA MET A 200 5.01 5.48 -4.92
C MET A 200 6.41 5.51 -5.54
N LEU A 201 6.93 4.35 -5.88
CA LEU A 201 8.18 4.16 -6.60
C LEU A 201 7.93 4.28 -8.12
N ARG A 202 9.02 4.45 -8.89
CA ARG A 202 8.97 4.60 -10.35
C ARG A 202 8.42 3.36 -11.08
N ASP A 203 8.50 2.19 -10.45
CA ASP A 203 7.90 0.93 -10.93
C ASP A 203 6.38 0.83 -10.64
N GLY A 204 5.80 1.83 -9.97
CA GLY A 204 4.41 1.88 -9.57
C GLY A 204 4.08 1.13 -8.27
N CYS A 205 5.08 0.51 -7.64
CA CYS A 205 4.93 -0.09 -6.31
C CYS A 205 4.86 1.00 -5.24
N TYR A 206 4.27 0.67 -4.09
CA TYR A 206 4.23 1.57 -2.94
C TYR A 206 5.10 1.00 -1.83
N LYS A 207 5.87 1.87 -1.18
CA LYS A 207 6.76 1.49 -0.09
C LYS A 207 6.66 2.48 1.07
N GLU A 208 6.65 1.97 2.29
CA GLU A 208 6.62 2.82 3.48
C GLU A 208 7.91 3.62 3.64
N ALA A 209 7.80 4.83 4.18
CA ALA A 209 8.91 5.73 4.43
C ALA A 209 10.00 5.08 5.27
N ARG A 210 9.63 4.23 6.24
CA ARG A 210 10.56 3.50 7.10
C ARG A 210 11.40 2.46 6.35
N ASP A 211 10.89 1.95 5.23
CA ASP A 211 11.50 0.86 4.48
C ASP A 211 12.30 1.37 3.27
N LEU A 212 12.21 2.66 2.95
CA LEU A 212 12.94 3.28 1.85
C LEU A 212 14.45 3.12 2.02
N ARG A 213 15.11 2.69 0.95
CA ARG A 213 16.57 2.54 0.91
C ARG A 213 17.18 3.66 0.06
N PRO A 214 18.43 4.07 0.36
CA PRO A 214 19.17 4.98 -0.51
C PRO A 214 19.18 4.46 -1.96
N GLN A 215 18.99 5.35 -2.94
CA GLN A 215 18.90 5.08 -4.39
C GLN A 215 17.57 4.51 -4.90
N GLU A 216 16.56 4.29 -4.06
CA GLU A 216 15.23 3.94 -4.56
C GLU A 216 14.59 5.16 -5.25
N SER A 217 14.23 4.98 -6.52
CA SER A 217 13.58 6.02 -7.32
C SER A 217 12.11 6.14 -6.94
N LEU A 218 11.77 7.16 -6.19
CA LEU A 218 10.38 7.58 -6.03
C LEU A 218 9.83 8.05 -7.40
N MET A 219 8.51 8.05 -7.52
CA MET A 219 7.85 8.66 -8.67
C MET A 219 8.27 10.15 -8.76
N PRO A 220 8.62 10.64 -9.97
CA PRO A 220 9.26 11.94 -10.11
C PRO A 220 8.38 13.09 -9.60
N LEU A 221 8.99 13.92 -8.77
CA LEU A 221 8.45 15.20 -8.28
C LEU A 221 9.17 16.36 -9.00
N TYR A 222 9.43 16.21 -10.30
CA TYR A 222 10.08 17.24 -11.08
C TYR A 222 9.08 18.33 -11.45
N GLU A 223 9.13 19.43 -10.72
CA GLU A 223 8.48 20.66 -11.10
C GLU A 223 9.39 21.42 -12.07
N ARG A 224 8.90 21.71 -13.28
CA ARG A 224 9.53 22.65 -14.21
C ARG A 224 8.59 23.84 -14.37
N LEU A 225 9.13 25.05 -14.25
CA LEU A 225 8.39 26.27 -14.61
C LEU A 225 8.06 26.22 -16.10
N SER A 226 6.77 26.22 -16.43
CA SER A 226 6.32 26.28 -17.82
C SER A 226 6.79 27.59 -18.45
N THR A 227 7.50 27.49 -19.58
CA THR A 227 7.97 28.65 -20.33
C THR A 227 6.87 29.31 -21.18
N LYS A 228 5.59 28.96 -20.96
CA LYS A 228 4.40 29.38 -21.72
C LYS A 228 4.43 29.06 -23.23
N THR A 229 5.51 28.47 -23.73
CA THR A 229 5.73 28.04 -25.11
C THR A 229 5.46 26.56 -25.32
N GLU A 230 5.30 25.81 -24.24
CA GLU A 230 4.91 24.40 -24.23
C GLU A 230 3.38 24.31 -24.29
N ALA A 231 2.83 24.65 -25.45
CA ALA A 231 1.41 24.50 -25.71
C ALA A 231 1.02 23.01 -25.75
N LEU A 232 -0.13 22.72 -25.12
CA LEU A 232 -0.91 21.50 -25.20
C LEU A 232 -0.84 20.86 -26.60
N LYS A 233 -0.24 19.67 -26.69
CA LYS A 233 -0.56 18.69 -27.74
C LYS A 233 -1.46 17.62 -27.15
#